data_AF-A0A8U0R5V0-F1
#
_entry.id   AF-A0A8U0R5V0-F1
#
_cell.length_a   1.000
_cell.length_b   1.000
_cell.length_c   1.000
_cell.angle_alpha   90.00
_cell.angle_beta   90.00
_cell.angle_gamma   90.00
#
_symmetry.space_group_name_H-M   'P 1'
#
loop_
_entity.id
_entity.type
_entity.pdbx_description
1 polymer ?
#
loop_
_entity_poly.entity_id
_entity_poly.type
_entity_poly.pdbx_seq_one_letter_code
_entity_poly.pdbx_strand_id
1 'polypeptide(L)'
;MYIDECELFHMGQAGRLCLHACVNTPGGYRCTCPAGYNVTRDGRNCKDIDECSTRLNNCTREQMCINTYGGFQCVRVDCPRIRNATYSKTSPLRCERNPCSVDNKVCSQAPNSISHHYLSVVSNLSAPRTMFRVSALRLMGDTLRFSLLGRGQARRHFTVQRSDRQTGQLVLGSPVQGPATLEAEVEMTELEKGVQLGRYITKITMFISQYEF
;
A
#
# COMPACT_ATOMS: atom_id res chain seq x y z
N MET A 1 3.94 -47.66 15.11
CA MET A 1 4.50 -47.22 13.82
C MET A 1 4.65 -45.72 13.90
N TYR A 2 5.86 -45.18 13.72
CA TYR A 2 6.10 -43.75 13.67
C TYR A 2 6.01 -43.34 12.20
N ILE A 3 5.03 -42.53 11.86
CA ILE A 3 4.83 -41.99 10.51
C ILE A 3 5.38 -40.57 10.53
N ASP A 4 6.15 -40.22 9.52
CA ASP A 4 6.58 -38.84 9.31
C ASP A 4 5.79 -38.21 8.18
N GLU A 5 4.69 -37.53 8.52
CA GLU A 5 3.86 -36.88 7.52
C GLU A 5 4.61 -35.73 6.82
N CYS A 6 5.57 -35.09 7.48
CA CYS A 6 6.35 -34.06 6.83
C CYS A 6 7.14 -34.67 5.66
N GLU A 7 7.91 -35.74 5.88
CA GLU A 7 8.67 -36.40 4.80
C GLU A 7 7.76 -36.98 3.71
N LEU A 8 6.62 -37.56 4.08
CA LEU A 8 5.67 -38.14 3.13
C LEU A 8 5.07 -37.11 2.16
N PHE A 9 4.83 -35.88 2.63
CA PHE A 9 4.25 -34.81 1.82
C PHE A 9 5.27 -33.76 1.35
N HIS A 10 6.58 -33.97 1.59
CA HIS A 10 7.64 -33.03 1.20
C HIS A 10 8.03 -33.10 -0.29
N MET A 11 7.86 -34.24 -0.98
CA MET A 11 8.35 -34.42 -2.37
C MET A 11 7.52 -35.40 -3.24
N GLY A 12 6.23 -35.15 -3.45
CA GLY A 12 5.54 -35.75 -4.61
C GLY A 12 4.03 -35.96 -4.49
N GLN A 13 3.34 -35.61 -5.57
CA GLN A 13 2.00 -36.07 -6.00
C GLN A 13 0.74 -35.65 -5.21
N ALA A 14 0.81 -35.06 -4.01
CA ALA A 14 -0.40 -34.67 -3.25
C ALA A 14 -0.50 -33.19 -2.79
N GLY A 15 0.34 -32.30 -3.33
CA GLY A 15 0.34 -30.89 -2.91
C GLY A 15 1.05 -30.66 -1.56
N ARG A 16 1.29 -29.39 -1.23
CA ARG A 16 2.09 -28.98 -0.06
C ARG A 16 1.26 -29.10 1.23
N LEU A 17 1.75 -29.85 2.24
CA LEU A 17 1.06 -30.08 3.51
C LEU A 17 0.89 -28.82 4.36
N CYS A 18 1.96 -28.04 4.49
CA CYS A 18 2.03 -26.80 5.26
C CYS A 18 2.55 -25.66 4.37
N LEU A 19 1.92 -24.48 4.43
CA LEU A 19 2.32 -23.35 3.60
C LEU A 19 3.75 -22.85 3.87
N HIS A 20 4.22 -22.97 5.12
CA HIS A 20 5.58 -22.60 5.49
C HIS A 20 6.42 -23.81 5.94
N ALA A 21 6.33 -24.23 7.20
CA ALA A 21 7.11 -25.34 7.75
C ALA A 21 6.22 -26.42 8.38
N CYS A 22 6.71 -27.66 8.35
CA CYS A 22 6.06 -28.83 8.95
C CYS A 22 6.94 -29.37 10.08
N VAL A 23 6.33 -29.69 11.22
CA VAL A 23 6.98 -30.33 12.35
C VAL A 23 6.25 -31.62 12.64
N ASN A 24 6.94 -32.74 12.48
CA ASN A 24 6.40 -34.04 12.85
C ASN A 24 6.33 -34.16 14.38
N THR A 25 5.28 -34.81 14.88
CA THR A 25 5.00 -34.96 16.30
C THR A 25 4.50 -36.36 16.62
N PRO A 26 4.64 -36.86 17.86
CA PRO A 26 4.01 -38.11 18.24
C PRO A 26 2.48 -38.03 18.03
N GLY A 27 1.96 -38.84 17.11
CA GLY A 27 0.52 -38.90 16.79
C GLY A 27 0.06 -38.00 15.64
N GLY A 28 0.96 -37.32 14.93
CA GLY A 28 0.63 -36.56 13.72
C GLY A 28 1.67 -35.49 13.39
N TYR A 29 1.25 -34.42 12.71
CA TYR A 29 2.11 -33.27 12.42
C TYR A 29 1.46 -31.96 12.86
N ARG A 30 2.27 -30.91 12.92
CA ARG A 30 1.80 -29.53 13.03
C ARG A 30 2.53 -28.63 12.04
N CYS A 31 1.80 -27.70 11.44
CA CYS A 31 2.42 -26.65 10.65
C CYS A 31 2.88 -25.50 11.55
N THR A 32 3.94 -24.81 11.15
CA THR A 32 4.44 -23.62 11.82
C THR A 32 4.65 -22.49 10.81
N CYS A 33 4.51 -21.26 11.29
CA CYS A 33 4.65 -20.04 10.51
C CYS A 33 5.86 -19.22 10.98
N PRO A 34 6.39 -18.32 10.13
CA PRO A 34 7.45 -17.40 10.54
C PRO A 34 7.01 -16.48 11.67
N ALA A 35 7.96 -15.81 12.31
CA ALA A 35 7.67 -14.74 13.26
C ALA A 35 6.78 -13.66 12.60
N GLY A 36 5.82 -13.14 13.37
CA GLY A 36 4.81 -12.19 12.88
C GLY A 36 3.59 -12.84 12.21
N TYR A 37 3.51 -14.18 12.18
CA TYR A 37 2.39 -14.91 11.58
C TYR A 37 1.85 -16.00 12.50
N ASN A 38 0.55 -16.23 12.43
CA ASN A 38 -0.14 -17.33 13.08
C ASN A 38 -0.63 -18.36 12.07
N VAL A 39 -0.70 -19.61 12.51
CA VAL A 39 -1.32 -20.69 11.72
C VAL A 39 -2.83 -20.41 11.65
N THR A 40 -3.39 -20.53 10.45
CA THR A 40 -4.83 -20.39 10.21
C THR A 40 -5.64 -21.54 10.82
N ARG A 41 -6.97 -21.40 10.87
CA ARG A 41 -7.87 -22.40 11.48
C ARG A 41 -7.81 -23.79 10.81
N ASP A 42 -7.46 -23.85 9.53
CA ASP A 42 -7.24 -25.10 8.81
C ASP A 42 -5.93 -25.81 9.21
N GLY A 43 -5.11 -25.18 10.06
CA GLY A 43 -3.87 -25.73 10.57
C GLY A 43 -2.72 -25.73 9.57
N ARG A 44 -2.88 -25.15 8.38
CA ARG A 44 -1.95 -25.33 7.25
C ARG A 44 -1.39 -24.03 6.67
N ASN A 45 -2.18 -22.96 6.65
CA ASN A 45 -1.75 -21.68 6.10
C ASN A 45 -1.22 -20.73 7.19
N CYS A 46 -0.61 -19.65 6.74
CA CYS A 46 -0.12 -18.58 7.59
C CYS A 46 -0.94 -17.32 7.36
N LYS A 47 -1.29 -16.65 8.45
CA LYS A 47 -1.97 -15.36 8.47
C LYS A 47 -1.18 -14.40 9.33
N ASP A 48 -1.01 -13.20 8.81
CA ASP A 48 -0.30 -12.11 9.45
C ASP A 48 -0.94 -11.74 10.79
N ILE A 49 -0.12 -11.38 11.77
CA ILE A 49 -0.59 -10.87 13.05
C ILE A 49 -0.72 -9.37 12.90
N ASP A 50 -1.95 -8.85 12.88
CA ASP A 50 -2.15 -7.41 12.86
C ASP A 50 -1.83 -6.78 14.23
N GLU A 51 -0.59 -6.31 14.41
CA GLU A 51 -0.16 -5.68 15.67
C GLU A 51 -0.83 -4.33 15.92
N CYS A 52 -1.39 -3.70 14.88
CA CYS A 52 -2.14 -2.46 14.98
C CYS A 52 -3.53 -2.71 15.59
N SER A 53 -4.22 -3.75 15.14
CA SER A 53 -5.54 -4.14 15.65
C SER A 53 -5.46 -4.83 17.02
N THR A 54 -4.40 -5.60 17.27
CA THR A 54 -4.20 -6.34 18.53
C THR A 54 -3.53 -5.51 19.63
N ARG A 55 -3.14 -4.26 19.35
CA ARG A 55 -2.42 -3.35 20.27
C ARG A 55 -1.08 -3.92 20.76
N LEU A 56 -0.44 -4.76 19.95
CA LEU A 56 0.92 -5.28 20.19
C LEU A 56 2.01 -4.34 19.64
N ASN A 57 1.60 -3.29 18.92
CA ASN A 57 2.52 -2.26 18.44
C ASN A 57 3.03 -1.35 19.57
N ASN A 58 4.19 -0.75 19.34
CA ASN A 58 4.83 0.22 20.25
C ASN A 58 4.79 1.66 19.71
N CYS A 59 3.78 2.00 18.90
CA CYS A 59 3.68 3.33 18.31
C CYS A 59 3.34 4.40 19.35
N THR A 60 3.94 5.58 19.22
CA THR A 60 3.56 6.75 20.04
C THR A 60 2.22 7.32 19.58
N ARG A 61 1.57 8.13 20.43
CA ARG A 61 0.28 8.78 20.10
C ARG A 61 0.35 9.71 18.88
N GLU A 62 1.54 10.17 18.51
CA GLU A 62 1.76 11.04 17.35
C GLU A 62 1.97 10.25 16.04
N GLN A 63 2.15 8.94 16.14
CA GLN A 63 2.36 8.03 15.02
C GLN A 63 1.09 7.27 14.69
N MET A 64 0.96 6.93 13.41
CA MET A 64 -0.03 5.99 12.93
C MET A 64 0.59 4.61 12.86
N CYS A 65 -0.11 3.60 13.38
CA CYS A 65 0.29 2.21 13.18
C CYS A 65 -0.23 1.72 11.82
N ILE A 66 0.67 1.14 11.02
CA ILE A 66 0.36 0.51 9.75
C ILE A 66 0.78 -0.95 9.83
N ASN A 67 -0.16 -1.85 9.58
CA ASN A 67 0.14 -3.27 9.52
C ASN A 67 0.91 -3.61 8.24
N THR A 68 1.98 -4.37 8.35
CA THR A 68 2.89 -4.74 7.24
C THR A 68 3.10 -6.24 7.22
N TYR A 69 3.79 -6.77 6.21
CA TYR A 69 4.02 -8.21 6.16
C TYR A 69 4.94 -8.67 7.30
N GLY A 70 4.41 -9.45 8.24
CA GLY A 70 5.13 -10.04 9.37
C GLY A 70 5.48 -9.05 10.47
N GLY A 71 4.78 -7.93 10.55
CA GLY A 71 5.03 -6.89 11.53
C GLY A 71 4.28 -5.60 11.24
N PHE A 72 4.67 -4.52 11.92
CA PHE A 72 4.02 -3.20 11.76
C PHE A 72 5.05 -2.08 11.58
N GLN A 73 4.58 -0.92 11.12
CA GLN A 73 5.36 0.32 11.06
C GLN A 73 4.62 1.46 11.74
N CYS A 74 5.35 2.25 12.54
CA CYS A 74 4.85 3.48 13.15
C CYS A 74 5.24 4.69 12.31
N VAL A 75 4.33 5.11 11.44
CA VAL A 75 4.59 6.20 10.49
C VAL A 75 4.16 7.55 11.05
N ARG A 76 5.00 8.55 10.83
CA ARG A 76 4.71 9.96 11.05
C ARG A 76 4.94 10.67 9.72
N VAL A 77 3.90 11.29 9.18
CA VAL A 77 4.04 12.11 7.97
C VAL A 77 4.39 13.53 8.37
N ASP A 78 5.55 13.97 7.91
CA ASP A 78 5.99 15.36 7.99
C ASP A 78 5.77 16.05 6.65
N CYS A 79 5.17 17.25 6.70
CA CYS A 79 4.91 17.99 5.48
C CYS A 79 6.18 18.60 4.90
N PRO A 80 6.36 18.56 3.56
CA PRO A 80 7.59 19.01 2.93
C PRO A 80 7.82 20.52 3.15
N ARG A 81 9.08 20.89 3.36
CA ARG A 81 9.53 22.28 3.38
C ARG A 81 10.21 22.60 2.07
N ILE A 82 9.60 23.45 1.26
CA ILE A 82 10.16 23.89 -0.03
C ILE A 82 10.56 25.36 0.13
N ARG A 83 11.57 25.81 -0.64
CA ARG A 83 12.03 27.20 -0.60
C ARG A 83 10.85 28.15 -0.82
N ASN A 84 10.52 28.93 0.21
CA ASN A 84 9.44 29.91 0.23
C ASN A 84 8.03 29.30 -0.04
N ALA A 85 7.84 28.00 0.18
CA ALA A 85 6.52 27.36 0.23
C ALA A 85 6.40 26.47 1.47
N THR A 86 5.37 26.70 2.27
CA THR A 86 5.09 25.92 3.47
C THR A 86 3.82 25.11 3.29
N TYR A 87 3.75 23.97 3.99
CA TYR A 87 2.57 23.12 4.01
C TYR A 87 2.07 23.01 5.45
N SER A 88 0.76 22.98 5.59
CA SER A 88 0.09 22.74 6.86
C SER A 88 -0.49 21.33 6.87
N LYS A 89 -0.34 20.65 8.00
CA LYS A 89 -0.88 19.29 8.20
C LYS A 89 -2.37 19.40 8.51
N THR A 90 -3.22 18.98 7.59
CA THR A 90 -4.69 19.02 7.75
C THR A 90 -5.26 17.70 8.28
N SER A 91 -4.50 16.61 8.17
CA SER A 91 -4.78 15.33 8.82
C SER A 91 -3.46 14.59 9.08
N PRO A 92 -3.46 13.48 9.85
CA PRO A 92 -2.26 12.66 10.06
C PRO A 92 -1.50 12.27 8.78
N LEU A 93 -2.20 12.16 7.65
CA LEU A 93 -1.67 11.72 6.35
C LEU A 93 -1.76 12.74 5.22
N ARG A 94 -2.23 13.97 5.51
CA ARG A 94 -2.49 14.99 4.48
C ARG A 94 -1.82 16.32 4.79
N CYS A 95 -1.15 16.85 3.78
CA CYS A 95 -0.52 18.16 3.78
C CYS A 95 -1.18 19.03 2.71
N GLU A 96 -1.62 20.22 3.11
CA GLU A 96 -2.13 21.24 2.18
C GLU A 96 -1.11 22.38 2.08
N ARG A 97 -0.87 22.85 0.86
CA ARG A 97 0.04 23.95 0.58
C ARG A 97 -0.57 25.25 1.08
N ASN A 98 0.20 26.01 1.84
CA ASN A 98 -0.20 27.34 2.27
C ASN A 98 -0.22 28.32 1.06
N PRO A 99 -0.95 29.45 1.16
CA PRO A 99 -0.97 30.45 0.10
C PRO A 99 0.44 30.90 -0.32
N CYS A 100 0.65 30.95 -1.63
CA CYS A 100 1.92 31.37 -2.22
C CYS A 100 1.97 32.89 -2.41
N SER A 101 3.14 33.49 -2.19
CA SER A 101 3.41 34.85 -2.67
C SER A 101 3.35 34.90 -4.20
N VAL A 102 2.86 36.02 -4.77
CA VAL A 102 2.58 36.19 -6.20
C VAL A 102 3.79 35.85 -7.09
N ASP A 103 4.99 36.27 -6.70
CA ASP A 103 6.21 36.06 -7.50
C ASP A 103 6.87 34.70 -7.29
N ASN A 104 6.38 33.87 -6.36
CA ASN A 104 6.98 32.59 -6.07
C ASN A 104 6.45 31.49 -7.00
N LYS A 105 7.10 31.39 -8.16
CA LYS A 105 6.84 30.33 -9.15
C LYS A 105 7.08 28.93 -8.60
N VAL A 106 8.07 28.74 -7.71
CA VAL A 106 8.37 27.43 -7.10
C VAL A 106 7.20 26.96 -6.23
N CYS A 107 6.64 27.86 -5.41
CA CYS A 107 5.45 27.55 -4.60
C CYS A 107 4.24 27.26 -5.48
N SER A 108 3.99 28.11 -6.48
CA SER A 108 2.83 28.00 -7.36
C SER A 108 2.86 26.71 -8.21
N GLN A 109 4.05 26.19 -8.49
CA GLN A 109 4.24 24.91 -9.20
C GLN A 109 4.28 23.69 -8.27
N ALA A 110 4.38 23.88 -6.95
CA ALA A 110 4.31 22.76 -6.00
C ALA A 110 2.89 22.21 -5.94
N PRO A 111 2.67 20.95 -5.52
CA PRO A 111 1.32 20.42 -5.33
C PRO A 111 0.45 21.24 -4.37
N ASN A 112 -0.83 21.36 -4.62
CA ASN A 112 -1.80 21.96 -3.71
C ASN A 112 -2.00 21.08 -2.48
N SER A 113 -2.08 19.76 -2.69
CA SER A 113 -2.25 18.77 -1.64
C SER A 113 -1.31 17.58 -1.86
N ILE A 114 -0.82 17.02 -0.77
CA ILE A 114 -0.07 15.77 -0.74
C ILE A 114 -0.73 14.86 0.29
N SER A 115 -1.22 13.71 -0.16
CA SER A 115 -1.89 12.70 0.65
C SER A 115 -1.07 11.41 0.66
N HIS A 116 -0.99 10.75 1.81
CA HIS A 116 -0.29 9.48 2.00
C HIS A 116 -1.32 8.39 2.29
N HIS A 117 -1.15 7.24 1.66
CA HIS A 117 -2.02 6.09 1.83
C HIS A 117 -1.14 4.85 1.95
N TYR A 118 -1.51 3.98 2.87
CA TYR A 118 -0.82 2.72 3.11
C TYR A 118 -1.79 1.57 2.91
N LEU A 119 -1.38 0.58 2.13
CA LEU A 119 -2.20 -0.58 1.79
C LEU A 119 -1.45 -1.86 2.16
N SER A 120 -2.08 -2.72 2.94
CA SER A 120 -1.59 -4.06 3.22
C SER A 120 -2.27 -5.02 2.24
N VAL A 121 -1.48 -5.69 1.39
CA VAL A 121 -1.98 -6.39 0.20
C VAL A 121 -1.41 -7.81 0.15
N VAL A 122 -2.24 -8.82 -0.07
CA VAL A 122 -1.72 -10.19 -0.29
C VAL A 122 -1.06 -10.31 -1.66
N SER A 123 -0.04 -11.16 -1.80
CA SER A 123 0.67 -11.39 -3.07
C SER A 123 -0.19 -12.10 -4.11
N ASN A 124 0.28 -12.12 -5.36
CA ASN A 124 -0.35 -12.85 -6.47
C ASN A 124 -1.82 -12.49 -6.74
N LEU A 125 -2.20 -11.23 -6.47
CA LEU A 125 -3.51 -10.74 -6.88
C LEU A 125 -3.70 -10.86 -8.39
N SER A 126 -4.85 -11.38 -8.80
CA SER A 126 -5.25 -11.44 -10.20
C SER A 126 -5.29 -10.03 -10.80
N ALA A 127 -4.63 -9.86 -11.95
CA ALA A 127 -4.68 -8.65 -12.75
C ALA A 127 -5.60 -8.85 -13.98
N PRO A 128 -6.30 -7.82 -14.46
CA PRO A 128 -6.29 -6.45 -13.95
C PRO A 128 -7.16 -6.27 -12.70
N ARG A 129 -6.70 -5.46 -11.74
CA ARG A 129 -7.47 -5.16 -10.52
C ARG A 129 -7.28 -3.72 -10.04
N THR A 130 -8.38 -3.06 -9.71
CA THR A 130 -8.33 -1.75 -9.04
C THR A 130 -7.77 -1.90 -7.63
N MET A 131 -6.67 -1.21 -7.36
CA MET A 131 -6.01 -1.20 -6.06
C MET A 131 -6.40 0.02 -5.24
N PHE A 132 -6.57 1.16 -5.89
CA PHE A 132 -6.85 2.42 -5.20
C PHE A 132 -7.66 3.35 -6.10
N ARG A 133 -8.54 4.17 -5.51
CA ARG A 133 -9.30 5.21 -6.24
C ARG A 133 -8.93 6.59 -5.69
N VAL A 134 -8.62 7.51 -6.60
CA VAL A 134 -8.33 8.91 -6.31
C VAL A 134 -9.47 9.75 -6.88
N SER A 135 -10.22 10.42 -6.01
CA SER A 135 -11.40 11.20 -6.41
C SER A 135 -11.26 12.66 -5.99
N ALA A 136 -11.71 13.57 -6.85
CA ALA A 136 -11.92 14.97 -6.47
C ALA A 136 -13.27 15.13 -5.74
N LEU A 137 -13.24 15.70 -4.53
CA LEU A 137 -14.48 16.01 -3.79
C LEU A 137 -15.20 17.24 -4.34
N ARG A 138 -14.44 18.17 -4.93
CA ARG A 138 -14.94 19.39 -5.52
C ARG A 138 -14.09 19.72 -6.74
N LEU A 139 -14.74 20.14 -7.82
CA LEU A 139 -14.08 20.62 -9.03
C LEU A 139 -14.31 22.12 -9.14
N MET A 140 -13.23 22.87 -9.26
CA MET A 140 -13.23 24.26 -9.71
C MET A 140 -13.02 24.35 -11.24
N GLY A 141 -12.34 23.37 -11.84
CA GLY A 141 -12.10 23.29 -13.28
C GLY A 141 -13.10 22.40 -14.04
N ASP A 142 -12.84 22.22 -15.34
CA ASP A 142 -13.66 21.40 -16.25
C ASP A 142 -13.10 19.97 -16.43
N THR A 143 -11.79 19.78 -16.21
CA THR A 143 -11.09 18.56 -16.59
C THR A 143 -10.12 18.13 -15.50
N LEU A 144 -10.16 16.82 -15.19
CA LEU A 144 -9.12 16.14 -14.42
C LEU A 144 -8.24 15.28 -15.32
N ARG A 145 -6.93 15.38 -15.12
CA ARG A 145 -5.94 14.47 -15.70
C ARG A 145 -5.27 13.68 -14.58
N PHE A 146 -5.19 12.36 -14.76
CA PHE A 146 -4.50 11.47 -13.83
C PHE A 146 -3.23 10.91 -14.47
N SER A 147 -2.13 10.89 -13.73
CA SER A 147 -0.85 10.36 -14.18
C SER A 147 -0.17 9.57 -13.06
N LEU A 148 0.51 8.49 -13.43
CA LEU A 148 1.39 7.76 -12.52
C LEU A 148 2.78 8.41 -12.56
N LEU A 149 3.21 9.02 -11.46
CA LEU A 149 4.54 9.59 -11.33
C LEU A 149 5.58 8.52 -10.94
N GLY A 150 6.86 8.90 -10.99
CA GLY A 150 7.98 8.03 -10.64
C GLY A 150 8.50 7.14 -11.77
N ARG A 151 9.61 6.45 -11.50
CA ARG A 151 10.27 5.45 -12.36
C ARG A 151 10.45 4.15 -11.56
N GLY A 152 10.62 3.00 -12.23
CA GLY A 152 10.93 1.73 -11.57
C GLY A 152 9.74 0.76 -11.47
N GLN A 153 9.63 0.04 -10.36
CA GLN A 153 8.70 -1.10 -10.19
C GLN A 153 7.23 -0.69 -10.28
N ALA A 154 6.86 0.50 -9.82
CA ALA A 154 5.46 0.96 -9.86
C ALA A 154 4.89 1.01 -11.28
N ARG A 155 5.64 1.53 -12.26
CA ARG A 155 5.21 1.58 -13.67
C ARG A 155 5.22 0.23 -14.38
N ARG A 156 5.87 -0.79 -13.80
CA ARG A 156 5.86 -2.17 -14.33
C ARG A 156 4.59 -2.91 -13.95
N HIS A 157 4.09 -2.64 -12.75
CA HIS A 157 2.95 -3.37 -12.18
C HIS A 157 1.65 -2.57 -12.19
N PHE A 158 1.71 -1.24 -12.24
CA PHE A 158 0.53 -0.39 -12.16
C PHE A 158 0.37 0.54 -13.35
N THR A 159 -0.89 0.79 -13.66
CA THR A 159 -1.34 1.84 -14.57
C THR A 159 -2.34 2.73 -13.85
N VAL A 160 -2.53 3.94 -14.35
CA VAL A 160 -3.58 4.84 -13.86
C VAL A 160 -4.61 4.99 -14.96
N GLN A 161 -5.87 4.73 -14.62
CA GLN A 161 -6.99 4.75 -15.53
C GLN A 161 -8.08 5.66 -14.98
N ARG A 162 -8.87 6.27 -15.88
CA ARG A 162 -10.00 7.10 -15.48
C ARG A 162 -11.23 6.21 -15.27
N SER A 163 -11.89 6.36 -14.13
CA SER A 163 -13.16 5.69 -13.81
C SER A 163 -14.33 6.46 -14.39
N ASP A 164 -14.36 7.76 -14.11
CA ASP A 164 -15.43 8.69 -14.43
C ASP A 164 -14.86 10.11 -14.47
N ARG A 165 -15.72 11.13 -14.47
CA ARG A 165 -15.28 12.52 -14.59
C ARG A 165 -14.42 12.99 -13.42
N GLN A 166 -14.63 12.46 -12.21
CA GLN A 166 -14.02 12.92 -10.96
C GLN A 166 -13.04 11.92 -10.34
N THR A 167 -13.04 10.67 -10.82
CA THR A 167 -12.26 9.58 -10.21
C THR A 167 -11.26 8.96 -11.18
N GLY A 168 -10.01 8.91 -10.75
CA GLY A 168 -8.95 8.07 -11.30
C GLY A 168 -8.76 6.83 -10.44
N GLN A 169 -8.22 5.76 -11.02
CA GLN A 169 -7.95 4.52 -10.32
C GLN A 169 -6.52 4.06 -10.62
N LEU A 170 -5.81 3.63 -9.57
CA LEU A 170 -4.57 2.87 -9.69
C LEU A 170 -4.95 1.41 -9.92
N VAL A 171 -4.57 0.88 -11.08
CA VAL A 171 -4.91 -0.47 -11.53
C VAL A 171 -3.65 -1.31 -11.59
N LEU A 172 -3.65 -2.44 -10.89
CA LEU A 172 -2.64 -3.49 -11.01
C LEU A 172 -2.79 -4.15 -12.39
N GLY A 173 -1.77 -4.04 -13.23
CA GLY A 173 -1.70 -4.64 -14.56
C GLY A 173 -0.96 -5.98 -14.60
N SER A 174 -0.08 -6.26 -13.64
CA SER A 174 0.61 -7.55 -13.54
C SER A 174 0.79 -7.97 -12.07
N PRO A 175 0.69 -9.27 -11.74
CA PRO A 175 0.86 -9.76 -10.37
C PRO A 175 2.21 -9.36 -9.77
N VAL A 176 2.24 -9.13 -8.47
CA VAL A 176 3.45 -8.86 -7.71
C VAL A 176 3.69 -10.01 -6.74
N GLN A 177 4.90 -10.55 -6.76
CA GLN A 177 5.35 -11.55 -5.78
C GLN A 177 5.76 -10.84 -4.49
N GLY A 178 5.22 -11.30 -3.37
CA GLY A 178 5.64 -10.88 -2.04
C GLY A 178 6.80 -11.75 -1.51
N PRO A 179 7.47 -11.35 -0.43
CA PRO A 179 7.28 -10.10 0.29
C PRO A 179 7.90 -8.90 -0.44
N ALA A 180 7.17 -7.80 -0.58
CA ALA A 180 7.66 -6.61 -1.27
C ALA A 180 6.99 -5.33 -0.75
N THR A 181 7.71 -4.21 -0.80
CA THR A 181 7.14 -2.87 -0.57
C THR A 181 7.20 -2.07 -1.86
N LEU A 182 6.05 -1.63 -2.35
CA LEU A 182 5.93 -0.83 -3.56
C LEU A 182 5.38 0.56 -3.25
N GLU A 183 5.94 1.58 -3.92
CA GLU A 183 5.48 2.95 -3.80
C GLU A 183 4.98 3.44 -5.15
N ALA A 184 3.74 3.94 -5.18
CA ALA A 184 3.14 4.56 -6.36
C ALA A 184 2.73 6.00 -6.02
N GLU A 185 3.02 6.94 -6.91
CA GLU A 185 2.59 8.32 -6.77
C GLU A 185 1.61 8.64 -7.89
N VAL A 186 0.34 8.87 -7.54
CA VAL A 186 -0.68 9.30 -8.50
C VAL A 186 -0.81 10.80 -8.43
N GLU A 187 -0.64 11.46 -9.56
CA GLU A 187 -0.89 12.89 -9.71
C GLU A 187 -2.24 13.10 -10.37
N MET A 188 -3.08 13.90 -9.70
CA MET A 188 -4.31 14.45 -10.25
C MET A 188 -4.06 15.93 -10.54
N THR A 189 -4.18 16.30 -11.82
CA THR A 189 -4.08 17.69 -12.27
C THR A 189 -5.48 18.20 -12.61
N GLU A 190 -5.87 19.32 -12.01
CA GLU A 190 -7.11 20.01 -12.32
C GLU A 190 -6.85 21.14 -13.32
N LEU A 191 -7.68 21.16 -14.36
CA LEU A 191 -7.54 22.05 -15.51
C LEU A 191 -8.86 22.78 -15.77
N GLU A 192 -8.76 24.01 -16.24
CA GLU A 192 -9.89 24.77 -16.80
C GLU A 192 -9.48 25.32 -18.17
N LYS A 193 -10.20 24.90 -19.22
CA LYS A 193 -9.88 25.26 -20.61
C LYS A 193 -8.40 25.00 -20.97
N GLY A 194 -7.81 23.95 -20.40
CA GLY A 194 -6.42 23.56 -20.58
C GLY A 194 -5.39 24.27 -19.68
N VAL A 195 -5.81 25.26 -18.87
CA VAL A 195 -4.94 25.93 -17.89
C VAL A 195 -4.95 25.17 -16.57
N GLN A 196 -3.77 24.88 -16.01
CA GLN A 196 -3.67 24.16 -14.73
C GLN A 196 -4.10 25.06 -13.56
N LEU A 197 -5.17 24.65 -12.87
CA LEU A 197 -5.64 25.30 -11.64
C LEU A 197 -4.95 24.74 -10.40
N GLY A 198 -4.67 23.43 -10.41
CA GLY A 198 -4.12 22.76 -9.23
C GLY A 198 -3.53 21.40 -9.54
N ARG A 199 -2.67 20.94 -8.64
CA ARG A 199 -2.02 19.63 -8.72
C ARG A 199 -2.08 18.93 -7.37
N TYR A 200 -2.52 17.68 -7.35
CA TYR A 200 -2.75 16.92 -6.12
C TYR A 200 -1.98 15.61 -6.23
N ILE A 201 -1.13 15.32 -5.23
CA ILE A 201 -0.32 14.12 -5.20
C ILE A 201 -0.88 13.15 -4.17
N THR A 202 -1.09 11.91 -4.59
CA THR A 202 -1.45 10.79 -3.73
C THR A 202 -0.31 9.78 -3.74
N LYS A 203 0.45 9.73 -2.64
CA LYS A 203 1.49 8.74 -2.40
C LYS A 203 0.87 7.49 -1.79
N ILE A 204 1.07 6.35 -2.42
CA ILE A 204 0.48 5.07 -2.04
C ILE A 204 1.63 4.09 -1.81
N THR A 205 1.81 3.68 -0.56
CA THR A 205 2.78 2.67 -0.16
C THR A 205 2.04 1.36 0.08
N MET A 206 2.44 0.30 -0.62
CA MET A 206 1.81 -1.02 -0.57
C MET A 206 2.78 -2.01 0.04
N PHE A 207 2.37 -2.67 1.12
CA PHE A 207 3.08 -3.76 1.78
C PHE A 207 2.48 -5.08 1.32
N ILE A 208 3.22 -5.78 0.46
CA ILE A 208 2.75 -6.98 -0.23
C ILE A 208 3.24 -8.20 0.53
N SER A 209 2.34 -8.90 1.21
CA SER A 209 2.65 -10.11 1.98
C SER A 209 2.60 -11.36 1.11
N GLN A 210 3.52 -12.29 1.34
CA GLN A 210 3.44 -13.64 0.75
C GLN A 210 2.32 -14.50 1.37
N TYR A 211 1.77 -14.07 2.51
CA TYR A 211 0.72 -14.75 3.27
C TYR A 211 -0.53 -13.88 3.39
N GLU A 212 -1.61 -14.43 3.98
CA GLU A 212 -2.85 -13.70 4.19
C GLU A 212 -2.69 -12.60 5.25
N PHE A 213 -3.42 -11.48 5.11
CA PHE A 213 -3.61 -10.45 6.15
C PHE A 213 -4.88 -10.73 6.95
#